data_AF-A0A965BIC7-F1
#
_entry.id   AF-A0A965BIC7-F1
#
_cell.length_a   1.000
_cell.length_b   1.000
_cell.length_c   1.000
_cell.angle_alpha   90.00
_cell.angle_beta   90.00
_cell.angle_gamma   90.00
#
_symmetry.space_group_name_H-M   'P 1'
#
loop_
_entity.id
_entity.type
_entity.pdbx_description
1 polymer ?
#
loop_
_entity_poly.entity_id
_entity_poly.type
_entity_poly.pdbx_seq_one_letter_code
_entity_poly.pdbx_strand_id
1 'polypeptide(L)'
;SALLGALGSIGQPEPNLVGALPPPGGFDECAAGALLILIDPGAFGDPIAYRQNVTRVSRAARRVRPAPGTEAVLIPGDPESLSAKRRKADGISLPRTTWESLAEIASANGVAMPPATKSVG
;
A
#
# COMPACT_ATOMS: atom_id res chain seq x y z
N SER A 1 -6.04 -2.06 -4.91
CA SER A 1 -4.64 -2.48 -4.70
C SER A 1 -4.54 -3.97 -4.97
N ALA A 2 -3.77 -4.40 -5.98
CA ALA A 2 -3.62 -5.81 -6.34
C ALA A 2 -3.15 -6.69 -5.17
N LEU A 3 -2.37 -6.10 -4.25
CA LEU A 3 -1.89 -6.77 -3.04
C LEU A 3 -3.02 -7.14 -2.06
N LEU A 4 -4.05 -6.30 -1.94
CA LEU A 4 -5.21 -6.56 -1.09
C LEU A 4 -6.11 -7.66 -1.68
N GLY A 5 -6.25 -7.68 -3.01
CA GLY A 5 -6.94 -8.76 -3.72
C GLY A 5 -6.21 -10.10 -3.55
N ALA A 6 -4.88 -10.09 -3.69
CA ALA A 6 -4.06 -11.30 -3.53
C ALA A 6 -3.97 -11.80 -2.08
N LEU A 7 -4.08 -10.92 -1.08
CA LEU A 7 -4.23 -11.34 0.31
C LEU A 7 -5.63 -11.92 0.57
N GLY A 8 -6.67 -11.38 -0.07
CA GLY A 8 -8.05 -11.90 0.02
C GLY A 8 -8.25 -13.28 -0.62
N SER A 9 -7.34 -13.72 -1.49
CA SER A 9 -7.33 -15.08 -2.04
C SER A 9 -6.62 -16.11 -1.14
N ILE A 10 -5.87 -15.66 -0.12
CA ILE A 10 -5.25 -16.55 0.86
C ILE A 10 -6.34 -17.10 1.78
N GLY A 11 -6.63 -18.40 1.65
CA GLY A 11 -7.70 -19.09 2.39
C GLY A 11 -8.90 -19.49 1.54
N GLN A 12 -8.91 -19.19 0.23
CA GLN A 12 -9.90 -19.72 -0.68
C GLN A 12 -9.73 -21.23 -0.85
N PRO A 13 -10.81 -22.02 -0.85
CA PRO A 13 -10.74 -23.47 -0.98
C PRO A 13 -10.19 -23.89 -2.36
N GLU A 14 -10.41 -23.09 -3.41
CA GLU A 14 -9.99 -23.36 -4.79
C GLU A 14 -9.28 -22.15 -5.42
N PRO A 15 -7.97 -21.96 -5.20
CA PRO A 15 -7.24 -20.82 -5.74
C PRO A 15 -7.00 -20.97 -7.26
N ASN A 16 -7.43 -19.97 -8.04
CA ASN A 16 -7.19 -19.93 -9.49
C ASN A 16 -5.73 -19.51 -9.81
N LEU A 17 -5.10 -20.19 -10.79
CA LEU A 17 -3.77 -19.86 -11.29
C LEU A 17 -3.75 -18.62 -12.18
N VAL A 18 -2.64 -17.88 -12.16
CA VAL A 18 -2.37 -16.77 -13.08
C VAL A 18 -2.40 -17.26 -14.53
N GLY A 19 -3.31 -16.71 -15.34
CA GLY A 19 -3.42 -16.99 -16.77
C GLY A 19 -4.38 -18.12 -17.16
N ALA A 20 -5.11 -18.72 -16.21
CA ALA A 20 -6.15 -19.68 -16.54
C ALA A 20 -7.31 -18.99 -17.29
N LEU A 21 -7.86 -19.66 -18.32
CA LEU A 21 -9.13 -19.25 -18.93
C LEU A 21 -10.20 -19.24 -17.83
N PRO A 22 -11.12 -18.26 -17.80
CA PRO A 22 -12.25 -18.33 -16.86
C PRO A 22 -12.97 -19.66 -17.04
N PRO A 23 -13.41 -20.32 -15.95
CA PRO A 23 -14.25 -21.48 -16.06
C PRO A 23 -15.55 -21.13 -16.81
N PRO A 24 -16.22 -22.11 -17.45
CA PRO A 24 -17.53 -21.88 -18.06
C PRO A 24 -18.51 -21.38 -16.99
N GLY A 25 -18.91 -20.10 -17.08
CA GLY A 25 -19.67 -19.40 -16.03
C GLY A 25 -19.15 -17.99 -15.72
N GLY A 26 -17.89 -17.69 -16.06
CA GLY A 26 -17.27 -16.38 -15.83
C GLY A 26 -16.44 -16.32 -14.55
N PHE A 27 -15.94 -15.14 -14.20
CA PHE A 27 -15.29 -14.90 -12.91
C PHE A 27 -16.37 -14.50 -11.90
N ASP A 28 -17.11 -15.47 -11.36
CA ASP A 28 -18.01 -15.19 -10.24
C ASP A 28 -17.21 -14.73 -8.99
N GLU A 29 -15.92 -15.12 -8.92
CA GLU A 29 -15.02 -14.80 -7.81
C GLU A 29 -13.66 -14.31 -8.34
N CYS A 30 -13.21 -13.18 -7.81
CA CYS A 30 -12.05 -12.42 -8.25
C CYS A 30 -10.77 -13.26 -8.21
N ALA A 31 -10.23 -13.66 -9.37
CA ALA A 31 -8.92 -14.30 -9.46
C ALA A 31 -7.82 -13.25 -9.20
N ALA A 32 -7.30 -13.22 -7.97
CA ALA A 32 -6.15 -12.40 -7.61
C ALA A 32 -4.91 -13.27 -7.40
N GLY A 33 -4.07 -13.36 -8.43
CA GLY A 33 -2.74 -13.95 -8.34
C GLY A 33 -1.69 -12.91 -7.93
N ALA A 34 -0.75 -13.32 -7.07
CA ALA A 34 0.43 -12.51 -6.75
C ALA A 34 1.71 -13.31 -6.97
N LEU A 35 2.75 -12.60 -7.42
CA LEU A 35 4.12 -13.11 -7.46
C LEU A 35 4.95 -12.33 -6.44
N LEU A 36 5.60 -13.06 -5.53
CA LEU A 36 6.54 -12.50 -4.57
C LEU A 36 7.94 -13.00 -4.93
N ILE A 37 8.88 -12.06 -5.06
CA ILE A 37 10.29 -12.36 -5.32
C ILE A 37 11.11 -11.76 -4.18
N LEU A 38 11.90 -12.61 -3.52
CA LEU A 38 12.83 -12.19 -2.48
C LEU A 38 14.25 -12.39 -3.01
N ILE A 39 15.05 -11.33 -2.96
CA ILE A 39 16.44 -11.32 -3.40
C ILE A 39 17.29 -10.92 -2.21
N ASP A 40 18.21 -11.79 -1.80
CA ASP A 40 19.21 -11.48 -0.78
C ASP A 40 20.40 -10.76 -1.44
N PRO A 41 20.65 -9.47 -1.12
CA PRO A 41 21.82 -8.76 -1.64
C PRO A 41 23.14 -9.42 -1.21
N GLY A 42 23.17 -10.11 -0.06
CA GLY A 42 24.35 -10.81 0.45
C GLY A 42 24.84 -11.95 -0.44
N ALA A 43 23.95 -12.50 -1.27
CA ALA A 43 24.32 -13.49 -2.28
C ALA A 43 25.16 -12.91 -3.43
N PHE A 44 25.23 -11.58 -3.57
CA PHE A 44 25.94 -10.90 -4.67
C PHE A 44 27.16 -10.09 -4.20
N GLY A 45 27.38 -9.96 -2.89
CA GLY A 45 28.49 -9.18 -2.33
C GLY A 45 28.18 -8.64 -0.94
N ASP A 46 28.94 -7.62 -0.50
CA ASP A 46 28.75 -7.00 0.81
C ASP A 46 27.39 -6.24 0.88
N PRO A 47 26.46 -6.66 1.76
CA PRO A 47 25.18 -5.97 1.96
C PRO A 47 25.33 -4.52 2.40
N ILE A 48 26.39 -4.19 3.14
CA ILE A 48 26.65 -2.82 3.61
C ILE A 48 27.02 -1.93 2.43
N ALA A 49 27.96 -2.35 1.59
CA ALA A 49 28.30 -1.67 0.35
C ALA A 49 27.08 -1.50 -0.58
N TYR A 50 26.24 -2.52 -0.72
CA TYR A 50 24.98 -2.43 -1.49
C TYR A 50 24.06 -1.33 -0.93
N ARG A 51 23.80 -1.34 0.38
CA ARG A 51 22.96 -0.32 1.05
C ARG A 51 23.52 1.09 0.89
N GLN A 52 24.83 1.26 1.00
CA GLN A 52 25.49 2.55 0.80
C GLN A 52 25.31 3.03 -0.65
N ASN A 53 25.46 2.14 -1.63
CA ASN A 53 25.27 2.46 -3.03
C ASN A 53 23.82 2.89 -3.34
N VAL A 54 22.82 2.13 -2.85
CA VAL A 54 21.40 2.49 -2.96
C VAL A 54 21.14 3.88 -2.35
N THR A 55 21.69 4.13 -1.16
CA THR A 55 21.55 5.43 -0.49
C THR A 55 22.16 6.57 -1.31
N ARG A 56 23.34 6.34 -1.91
CA ARG A 56 24.04 7.32 -2.75
C ARG A 56 23.23 7.66 -4.00
N VAL A 57 22.71 6.64 -4.70
CA VAL A 57 21.88 6.82 -5.91
C VAL A 57 20.59 7.56 -5.58
N SER A 58 19.88 7.13 -4.53
CA SER A 58 18.67 7.80 -4.04
C SER A 58 18.91 9.27 -3.67
N ARG A 59 20.05 9.58 -3.04
CA ARG A 59 20.43 10.97 -2.71
C ARG A 59 20.76 11.78 -3.96
N ALA A 60 21.43 11.18 -4.94
CA ALA A 60 21.76 11.85 -6.20
C ALA A 60 20.48 12.23 -6.96
N ALA A 61 19.50 11.33 -7.04
CA ALA A 61 18.21 11.60 -7.68
C ALA A 61 17.50 12.81 -7.07
N ARG A 62 17.47 12.91 -5.73
CA ARG A 62 16.85 14.04 -5.01
C ARG A 62 17.54 15.39 -5.22
N ARG A 63 18.81 15.40 -5.64
CA ARG A 63 19.58 16.62 -5.90
C ARG A 63 19.36 17.21 -7.28
N VAL A 64 18.67 16.48 -8.16
CA VAL A 64 18.32 16.97 -9.49
C VAL A 64 17.39 18.18 -9.36
N ARG A 65 17.56 19.16 -10.25
CA ARG A 65 16.70 20.35 -10.30
C ARG A 65 15.24 19.91 -10.51
N PRO A 66 14.30 20.31 -9.64
CA PRO A 66 12.89 20.03 -9.83
C PRO A 66 12.35 20.62 -11.14
N ALA A 67 11.36 19.96 -11.73
CA ALA A 67 10.65 20.51 -12.88
C ALA A 67 9.82 21.74 -12.46
N PRO A 68 9.52 22.68 -13.38
CA PRO A 68 8.63 23.80 -13.09
C PRO A 68 7.30 23.31 -12.48
N GLY A 69 6.88 23.94 -11.38
CA GLY A 69 5.67 23.55 -10.65
C GLY A 69 5.85 22.40 -9.64
N THR A 70 7.07 21.89 -9.45
CA THR A 70 7.38 20.92 -8.39
C THR A 70 8.43 21.45 -7.43
N GLU A 71 8.23 21.24 -6.13
CA GLU A 71 9.13 21.76 -5.09
C GLU A 71 10.41 20.92 -4.95
N ALA A 72 10.32 19.60 -5.15
CA ALA A 72 11.42 18.68 -4.98
C ALA A 72 11.25 17.43 -5.84
N VAL A 73 12.37 16.79 -6.19
CA VAL A 73 12.36 15.44 -6.77
C VAL A 73 12.15 14.42 -5.67
N LEU A 74 11.04 13.70 -5.73
CA LEU A 74 10.70 12.59 -4.84
C LEU A 74 11.10 11.25 -5.46
N ILE A 75 11.47 10.29 -4.62
CA ILE A 75 11.72 8.90 -5.03
C ILE A 75 10.59 7.99 -4.50
N PRO A 76 10.43 6.77 -5.06
CA PRO A 76 9.47 5.81 -4.54
C PRO A 76 9.59 5.61 -3.02
N GLY A 77 8.46 5.70 -2.31
CA GLY A 77 8.39 5.64 -0.85
C GLY A 77 8.37 6.99 -0.13
N ASP A 78 8.76 8.09 -0.78
CA ASP A 78 8.68 9.42 -0.14
C ASP A 78 7.26 9.91 0.07
N PRO A 79 6.37 9.91 -0.95
CA PRO A 79 5.00 10.39 -0.77
C PRO A 79 4.29 9.62 0.35
N GLU A 80 4.48 8.29 0.41
CA GLU A 80 3.94 7.43 1.43
C GLU A 80 4.53 7.76 2.81
N SER A 81 5.85 7.95 2.91
CA SER A 81 6.51 8.33 4.17
C SER A 81 6.03 9.68 4.68
N LEU A 82 5.86 10.66 3.81
CA LEU A 82 5.34 11.99 4.15
C LEU A 82 3.88 11.89 4.59
N SER A 83 3.05 11.18 3.84
CA SER A 83 1.64 10.96 4.20
C SER A 83 1.50 10.19 5.51
N ALA A 84 2.35 9.21 5.79
CA ALA A 84 2.33 8.43 7.03
C ALA A 84 2.74 9.29 8.23
N LYS A 85 3.80 10.10 8.10
CA LYS A 85 4.20 11.07 9.13
C LYS A 85 3.07 12.05 9.44
N ARG A 86 2.44 12.61 8.41
CA ARG A 86 1.31 13.53 8.56
C ARG A 86 0.14 12.85 9.27
N ARG A 87 -0.30 11.68 8.81
CA ARG A 87 -1.42 10.96 9.42
C ARG A 87 -1.15 10.50 10.86
N LYS A 88 0.12 10.24 11.20
CA LYS A 88 0.51 9.90 12.57
C LYS A 88 0.44 11.11 13.52
N ALA A 89 0.71 12.31 13.01
CA ALA A 89 0.62 13.55 13.77
C ALA A 89 -0.81 14.11 13.82
N ASP A 90 -1.48 14.17 12.67
CA ASP A 90 -2.74 14.90 12.48
C ASP A 90 -3.98 14.00 12.53
N GLY A 91 -3.79 12.67 12.54
CA GLY A 91 -4.86 11.69 12.38
C GLY A 91 -5.17 11.33 10.92
N ILE A 92 -6.06 10.36 10.72
CA ILE A 92 -6.46 9.85 9.39
C ILE A 92 -7.79 10.49 9.00
N SER A 93 -7.78 11.31 7.97
CA SER A 93 -9.01 11.86 7.38
C SER A 93 -9.75 10.76 6.61
N LEU A 94 -11.02 10.55 6.97
CA LEU A 94 -11.91 9.60 6.31
C LEU A 94 -13.11 10.37 5.71
N PRO A 95 -13.59 9.99 4.53
CA PRO A 95 -14.86 10.49 4.03
C PRO A 95 -16.00 10.17 5.01
N ARG A 96 -16.97 11.08 5.11
CA ARG A 96 -18.13 10.91 5.98
C ARG A 96 -18.87 9.59 5.73
N THR A 97 -19.08 9.25 4.46
CA THR A 97 -19.76 8.01 4.06
C THR A 97 -19.00 6.77 4.53
N THR A 98 -17.66 6.77 4.43
CA THR A 98 -16.83 5.68 4.95
C THR A 98 -16.95 5.54 6.46
N TRP A 99 -16.99 6.67 7.20
CA TRP A 99 -17.18 6.65 8.65
C TRP A 99 -18.55 6.10 9.05
N GLU A 100 -19.60 6.49 8.34
CA GLU A 100 -20.97 5.99 8.54
C GLU A 100 -21.04 4.47 8.29
N SER A 101 -20.47 3.97 7.19
CA SER A 101 -20.42 2.51 6.94
C SER A 101 -19.65 1.75 8.02
N LEU A 102 -18.55 2.31 8.54
CA LEU A 102 -17.82 1.69 9.66
C LEU A 102 -18.67 1.66 10.93
N ALA A 103 -19.44 2.70 11.21
CA ALA A 103 -20.33 2.75 12.37
C ALA A 103 -21.47 1.73 12.30
N GLU A 104 -22.04 1.52 11.11
CA GLU A 104 -23.05 0.47 10.88
C GLU A 104 -22.48 -0.92 11.16
N ILE A 105 -21.29 -1.23 10.63
CA ILE A 105 -20.61 -2.50 10.87
C ILE A 105 -20.30 -2.67 12.36
N ALA A 106 -19.80 -1.63 13.02
CA ALA A 106 -19.49 -1.66 14.45
C ALA A 106 -20.74 -1.93 15.30
N SER A 107 -21.86 -1.26 14.99
CA SER A 107 -23.15 -1.48 15.65
C SER A 107 -23.67 -2.91 15.48
N ALA A 108 -23.60 -3.45 14.26
CA ALA A 108 -24.05 -4.81 13.96
C ALA A 108 -23.26 -5.88 14.73
N ASN A 109 -22.01 -5.59 15.08
CA ASN A 109 -21.10 -6.49 15.78
C ASN A 109 -20.90 -6.13 17.27
N GLY A 110 -21.61 -5.13 17.79
CA GLY A 110 -21.49 -4.71 19.20
C GLY A 110 -20.11 -4.14 19.57
N VAL A 111 -19.37 -3.56 18.61
CA VAL A 111 -18.04 -2.98 18.82
C VAL A 111 -18.16 -1.46 18.94
N ALA A 112 -17.41 -0.87 19.89
CA ALA A 112 -17.38 0.58 20.07
C ALA A 112 -16.57 1.26 18.96
N MET A 113 -17.08 2.38 18.44
CA MET A 113 -16.34 3.21 17.48
C MET A 113 -15.15 3.92 18.15
N PRO A 114 -14.02 4.08 17.46
CA PRO A 114 -12.90 4.85 17.98
C PRO A 114 -13.26 6.34 18.11
N PRO A 115 -12.59 7.09 19.00
CA PRO A 115 -12.84 8.52 19.17
C PRO A 115 -12.54 9.27 17.88
N ALA A 116 -13.46 10.14 17.46
CA ALA A 116 -13.33 10.96 16.26
C ALA A 116 -13.22 12.44 16.64
N THR A 117 -12.26 13.14 16.05
CA THR A 117 -12.20 14.60 16.08
C THR A 117 -12.81 15.10 14.78
N LYS A 118 -13.83 15.96 14.84
CA LYS A 118 -14.40 16.59 13.65
C LYS A 118 -13.32 17.46 13.01
N SER A 119 -12.85 17.13 11.80
CA SER A 119 -12.06 18.09 11.02
C SER A 119 -13.01 19.10 10.40
N VAL A 120 -12.78 20.38 10.68
CA VAL A 120 -13.46 21.49 10.01
C VAL A 120 -12.98 21.56 8.56
N GLY A 121 -13.91 21.49 7.62
CA GLY A 121 -13.67 21.58 6.17
C GLY A 121 -14.93 21.22 5.40
#